data_AF-A0A1G6GG32-F1
#
_entry.id   AF-A0A1G6GG32-F1
#
_cell.length_a   1.000
_cell.length_b   1.000
_cell.length_c   1.000
_cell.angle_alpha   90.00
_cell.angle_beta   90.00
_cell.angle_gamma   90.00
#
_symmetry.space_group_name_H-M   'P 1'
#
loop_
_entity.id
_entity.type
_entity.pdbx_description
1 polymer ?
#
loop_
_entity_poly.entity_id
_entity_poly.type
_entity_poly.pdbx_seq_one_letter_code
_entity_poly.pdbx_strand_id
1 'polypeptide(L)'
;MDHQFRILTVCTGNICRSPAAELLLRRGLGPGVLVESAGTHALVDSPIDPLMASTLGLAGAGPDSFRARALVPEMIERADLVLAMSREHRSEVVTLVPTAVRRTFTLTEFAAVLAGWEEDGQSRPFYTVRPGERLEEFMAVAARRRSSGRPAEYDIPDPFRMAPEVYRDAADRISLAVDTIVGCLDETPDEPFVLPVPEPVEEARPGTSERGLRRLFGRRHT
;
A
#
# COMPACT_ATOMS: atom_id res chain seq x y z
N MET A 1 13.10 11.37 16.95
CA MET A 1 11.77 11.14 17.54
C MET A 1 11.30 9.82 16.98
N ASP A 2 10.93 8.85 17.82
CA ASP A 2 10.38 7.58 17.35
C ASP A 2 9.03 7.85 16.67
N HIS A 3 9.04 7.94 15.34
CA HIS A 3 7.81 8.01 14.54
C HIS A 3 7.20 6.61 14.50
N GLN A 4 6.01 6.45 15.08
CA GLN A 4 5.27 5.20 14.99
C GLN A 4 4.52 5.19 13.66
N PHE A 5 4.83 4.21 12.80
CA PHE A 5 4.22 4.10 11.48
C PHE A 5 2.70 3.94 11.55
N ARG A 6 1.97 4.68 10.73
CA ARG A 6 0.51 4.81 10.77
C ARG A 6 -0.14 4.27 9.51
N ILE A 7 -1.05 3.31 9.68
CA ILE A 7 -1.88 2.76 8.61
C ILE A 7 -3.31 3.23 8.81
N LEU A 8 -3.90 3.80 7.75
CA LEU A 8 -5.33 4.12 7.70
C LEU A 8 -6.05 3.19 6.71
N THR A 9 -7.03 2.43 7.19
CA THR A 9 -7.90 1.63 6.32
C THR A 9 -9.20 2.36 6.01
N VAL A 10 -9.68 2.30 4.76
CA VAL A 10 -10.82 3.13 4.30
C VAL A 10 -11.86 2.31 3.54
N CYS A 11 -13.13 2.43 3.96
CA CYS A 11 -14.29 1.94 3.20
C CYS A 11 -15.40 2.98 3.17
N THR A 12 -16.64 2.59 2.83
CA THR A 12 -17.79 3.50 2.79
C THR A 12 -18.28 3.84 4.20
N GLY A 13 -18.87 2.87 4.89
CA GLY A 13 -19.58 3.10 6.16
C GLY A 13 -18.73 3.02 7.43
N ASN A 14 -17.48 2.55 7.33
CA ASN A 14 -16.61 2.24 8.48
C ASN A 14 -17.23 1.30 9.53
N ILE A 15 -18.03 0.33 9.09
CA ILE A 15 -18.66 -0.67 9.97
C ILE A 15 -18.35 -2.13 9.57
N CYS A 16 -17.95 -2.40 8.32
CA CYS A 16 -17.68 -3.78 7.87
C CYS A 16 -16.19 -3.97 7.51
N ARG A 17 -15.81 -3.53 6.29
CA ARG A 17 -14.53 -3.87 5.66
C ARG A 17 -13.30 -3.18 6.30
N SER A 18 -13.33 -1.86 6.46
CA SER A 18 -12.18 -1.13 7.04
C SER A 18 -11.93 -1.44 8.52
N PRO A 19 -12.95 -1.58 9.39
CA PRO A 19 -12.72 -2.01 10.77
C PRO A 19 -12.18 -3.44 10.87
N ALA A 20 -12.65 -4.35 10.00
CA ALA A 20 -12.10 -5.71 9.92
C ALA A 20 -10.60 -5.69 9.59
N ALA A 21 -10.21 -4.95 8.54
CA ALA A 21 -8.81 -4.80 8.17
C ALA A 21 -7.98 -4.15 9.29
N GLU A 22 -8.51 -3.14 9.98
CA GLU A 22 -7.83 -2.50 11.12
C GLU A 22 -7.49 -3.51 12.23
N LEU A 23 -8.47 -4.30 12.65
CA LEU A 23 -8.29 -5.25 13.75
C LEU A 23 -7.31 -6.37 13.40
N LEU A 24 -7.39 -6.91 12.19
CA LEU A 24 -6.50 -7.98 11.73
C LEU A 24 -5.06 -7.47 11.57
N LEU A 25 -4.86 -6.30 10.94
CA LEU A 25 -3.53 -5.69 10.81
C LEU A 25 -2.94 -5.33 12.17
N ARG A 26 -3.74 -4.77 13.09
CA ARG A 26 -3.28 -4.46 14.45
C ARG A 26 -2.85 -5.72 15.20
N ARG A 27 -3.55 -6.84 15.00
CA ARG A 27 -3.20 -8.13 15.60
C ARG A 27 -1.89 -8.69 15.01
N GLY A 28 -1.70 -8.58 13.70
CA GLY A 28 -0.52 -9.13 13.01
C GLY A 28 0.75 -8.29 13.16
N LEU A 29 0.66 -6.97 13.06
CA LEU A 29 1.85 -6.09 13.04
C LEU A 29 2.38 -5.70 14.43
N GLY A 30 1.61 -5.96 15.49
CA GLY A 30 1.99 -5.65 16.86
C GLY A 30 2.06 -4.15 17.20
N PRO A 31 2.62 -3.78 18.37
CA PRO A 31 2.52 -2.43 18.92
C PRO A 31 3.40 -1.37 18.22
N GLY A 32 4.26 -1.78 17.28
CA GLY A 32 5.14 -0.86 16.53
C GLY A 32 4.42 -0.09 15.41
N VAL A 33 3.20 -0.49 15.06
CA VAL A 33 2.40 0.10 13.99
C VAL A 33 1.05 0.53 14.54
N LEU A 34 0.70 1.81 14.36
CA LEU A 34 -0.62 2.31 14.67
C LEU A 34 -1.54 2.05 13.47
N VAL A 35 -2.55 1.21 13.67
CA VAL A 35 -3.57 0.95 12.64
C VAL A 35 -4.88 1.60 13.06
N GLU A 36 -5.52 2.28 12.12
CA GLU A 36 -6.70 3.11 12.30
C GLU A 36 -7.63 2.92 11.08
N SER A 37 -8.95 3.08 11.23
CA SER A 37 -9.89 3.03 10.09
C SER A 37 -10.81 4.23 10.01
N ALA A 38 -11.36 4.50 8.82
CA ALA A 38 -12.37 5.53 8.60
C ALA A 38 -13.31 5.17 7.42
N GLY A 39 -14.35 5.97 7.25
CA GLY A 39 -15.39 5.78 6.23
C GLY A 39 -15.68 7.03 5.42
N THR A 40 -15.73 6.92 4.09
CA THR A 40 -16.00 8.06 3.21
C THR A 40 -17.43 8.57 3.33
N HIS A 41 -18.35 7.68 3.69
CA HIS A 41 -19.73 7.96 4.07
C HIS A 41 -20.06 7.21 5.36
N ALA A 42 -19.28 7.49 6.41
CA ALA A 42 -19.31 6.73 7.65
C ALA A 42 -20.67 6.78 8.35
N LEU A 43 -21.06 5.64 8.93
CA LEU A 43 -22.17 5.55 9.87
C LEU A 43 -21.64 5.92 11.25
N VAL A 44 -21.33 7.20 11.46
CA VAL A 44 -20.61 7.71 12.65
C VAL A 44 -21.21 7.17 13.95
N ASP A 45 -20.35 6.83 14.90
CA ASP A 45 -20.65 6.24 16.21
C ASP A 45 -21.30 4.85 16.18
N SER A 46 -21.48 4.26 15.00
CA SER A 46 -21.95 2.86 14.89
C SER A 46 -20.85 1.88 15.31
N PRO A 47 -21.21 0.74 15.92
CA PRO A 47 -20.27 -0.35 16.14
C PRO A 47 -19.94 -1.05 14.82
N ILE A 48 -18.99 -1.99 14.87
CA ILE A 48 -18.77 -2.94 13.77
C ILE A 48 -20.08 -3.69 13.51
N ASP A 49 -20.38 -3.91 12.23
CA ASP A 49 -21.53 -4.70 11.79
C ASP A 49 -21.52 -6.08 12.46
N PRO A 50 -22.60 -6.48 13.16
CA PRO A 50 -22.62 -7.72 13.93
C PRO A 50 -22.34 -8.98 13.10
N LEU A 51 -22.76 -9.01 11.84
CA LEU A 51 -22.53 -10.15 10.96
C LEU A 51 -21.05 -10.22 10.56
N MET A 52 -20.44 -9.09 10.20
CA MET A 52 -18.99 -9.04 9.93
C MET A 52 -18.17 -9.44 11.17
N ALA A 53 -18.55 -8.93 12.35
CA ALA A 53 -17.89 -9.29 13.61
C ALA A 53 -18.00 -10.80 13.90
N SER A 54 -19.18 -11.38 13.66
CA SER A 54 -19.39 -12.83 13.80
C SER A 54 -18.59 -13.63 12.78
N THR A 55 -18.54 -13.20 11.51
CA THR A 55 -17.84 -13.90 10.43
C THR A 55 -16.34 -14.04 10.72
N LEU A 56 -15.72 -12.98 11.26
CA LEU A 56 -14.28 -12.98 11.56
C LEU A 56 -13.94 -13.54 12.95
N GLY A 57 -14.91 -14.11 13.67
CA GLY A 57 -14.69 -14.58 15.05
C GLY A 57 -14.28 -13.45 16.00
N LEU A 58 -14.64 -12.20 15.67
CA LEU A 58 -14.37 -11.00 16.46
C LEU A 58 -15.45 -10.78 17.53
N ALA A 59 -16.28 -11.79 17.80
CA ALA A 59 -17.26 -11.75 18.88
C ALA A 59 -16.54 -11.49 20.22
N GLY A 60 -16.76 -10.30 20.79
CA GLY A 60 -16.09 -9.88 22.02
C GLY A 60 -14.81 -9.05 21.83
N ALA A 61 -14.33 -8.81 20.60
CA ALA A 61 -13.47 -7.66 20.31
C ALA A 61 -14.34 -6.41 20.46
N GLY A 62 -14.39 -5.90 21.68
CA GLY A 62 -15.58 -5.28 22.26
C GLY A 62 -16.29 -4.25 21.37
N PRO A 63 -17.63 -4.33 21.21
CA PRO A 63 -18.44 -3.25 20.65
C PRO A 63 -18.35 -1.94 21.45
N ASP A 64 -17.66 -1.92 22.59
CA ASP A 64 -17.51 -0.75 23.44
C ASP A 64 -16.28 0.12 23.12
N SER A 65 -15.32 -0.35 22.33
CA SER A 65 -14.10 0.42 22.00
C SER A 65 -14.06 0.95 20.56
N PHE A 66 -14.69 0.25 19.61
CA PHE A 66 -14.75 0.73 18.23
C PHE A 66 -15.98 1.62 17.98
N ARG A 67 -15.76 2.77 17.35
CA ARG A 67 -16.80 3.66 16.84
C ARG A 67 -16.45 4.08 15.44
N ALA A 68 -17.37 3.85 14.51
CA ALA A 68 -17.23 4.29 13.13
C ALA A 68 -17.03 5.81 13.08
N ARG A 69 -16.16 6.29 12.19
CA ARG A 69 -15.82 7.70 12.04
C ARG A 69 -15.66 8.10 10.59
N ALA A 70 -16.05 9.33 10.30
CA ALA A 70 -15.94 9.92 8.98
C ALA A 70 -14.47 10.12 8.60
N LEU A 71 -14.14 9.80 7.36
CA LEU A 71 -12.86 10.12 6.75
C LEU A 71 -12.74 11.63 6.64
N VAL A 72 -11.66 12.18 7.18
CA VAL A 72 -11.32 13.59 7.08
C VAL A 72 -9.88 13.75 6.58
N PRO A 73 -9.53 14.84 5.87
CA PRO A 73 -8.19 15.04 5.30
C PRO A 73 -7.05 14.85 6.30
N GLU A 74 -7.23 15.29 7.55
CA GLU A 74 -6.21 15.21 8.61
C GLU A 74 -5.85 13.77 8.96
N MET A 75 -6.79 12.83 8.83
CA MET A 75 -6.49 11.40 9.02
C MET A 75 -5.59 10.89 7.90
N ILE A 76 -5.87 11.30 6.67
CA ILE A 76 -5.08 10.92 5.50
C ILE A 76 -3.68 11.53 5.59
N GLU A 77 -3.57 12.81 5.94
CA GLU A 77 -2.29 13.51 6.07
C GLU A 77 -1.36 12.89 7.11
N ARG A 78 -1.91 12.41 8.24
CA ARG A 78 -1.15 11.74 9.29
C ARG A 78 -0.78 10.29 8.98
N ALA A 79 -1.45 9.65 8.04
CA ALA A 79 -1.18 8.25 7.70
C ALA A 79 0.10 8.13 6.85
N ASP A 80 0.97 7.20 7.20
CA ASP A 80 2.12 6.86 6.36
C ASP A 80 1.69 5.96 5.19
N LEU A 81 0.65 5.15 5.40
CA LEU A 81 0.04 4.27 4.40
C LEU A 81 -1.50 4.31 4.51
N VAL A 82 -2.17 4.39 3.37
CA VAL A 82 -3.64 4.27 3.28
C VAL A 82 -4.02 3.03 2.47
N LEU A 83 -4.82 2.15 3.07
CA LEU A 83 -5.30 0.90 2.48
C LEU A 83 -6.81 0.98 2.27
N ALA A 84 -7.20 1.24 1.03
CA ALA A 84 -8.58 1.36 0.61
C ALA A 84 -9.20 -0.02 0.34
N MET A 85 -10.49 -0.20 0.66
CA MET A 85 -11.20 -1.47 0.39
C MET A 85 -11.66 -1.59 -1.08
N SER A 86 -11.61 -0.50 -1.84
CA SER A 86 -11.86 -0.48 -3.28
C SER A 86 -11.13 0.69 -3.93
N ARG A 87 -11.07 0.68 -5.27
CA ARG A 87 -10.55 1.78 -6.08
C ARG A 87 -11.35 3.07 -5.95
N GLU A 88 -12.65 2.96 -5.71
CA GLU A 88 -13.50 4.12 -5.45
C GLU A 88 -13.05 4.83 -4.17
N HIS A 89 -12.90 4.09 -3.07
CA HIS A 89 -12.37 4.66 -1.81
C HIS A 89 -10.97 5.24 -1.98
N ARG A 90 -10.11 4.58 -2.75
CA ARG A 90 -8.78 5.11 -3.09
C ARG A 90 -8.89 6.44 -3.84
N SER A 91 -9.83 6.54 -4.79
CA SER A 91 -10.06 7.76 -5.56
C SER A 91 -10.59 8.88 -4.67
N GLU A 92 -11.49 8.58 -3.73
CA GLU A 92 -11.99 9.53 -2.72
C GLU A 92 -10.86 10.05 -1.83
N VAL A 93 -9.99 9.16 -1.32
CA VAL A 93 -8.80 9.55 -0.54
C VAL A 93 -7.90 10.50 -1.33
N VAL A 94 -7.58 10.17 -2.58
CA VAL A 94 -6.72 11.00 -3.44
C VAL A 94 -7.41 12.31 -3.85
N THR A 95 -8.73 12.33 -3.93
CA THR A 95 -9.50 13.56 -4.17
C THR A 95 -9.41 14.51 -2.99
N LEU A 96 -9.53 13.98 -1.76
CA LEU A 96 -9.41 14.77 -0.53
C LEU A 96 -7.97 15.26 -0.31
N VAL A 97 -6.98 14.38 -0.53
CA VAL A 97 -5.55 14.70 -0.33
C VAL A 97 -4.74 14.17 -1.53
N PRO A 98 -4.55 14.99 -2.59
CA PRO A 98 -3.87 14.56 -3.82
C PRO A 98 -2.43 14.08 -3.61
N THR A 99 -1.74 14.62 -2.60
CA THR A 99 -0.35 14.24 -2.26
C THR A 99 -0.25 12.82 -1.69
N ALA A 100 -1.34 12.23 -1.21
CA ALA A 100 -1.38 10.88 -0.65
C ALA A 100 -1.33 9.77 -1.73
N VAL A 101 -1.37 10.12 -3.03
CA VAL A 101 -1.46 9.15 -4.15
C VAL A 101 -0.35 8.09 -4.15
N ARG A 102 0.85 8.42 -3.66
CA ARG A 102 2.01 7.50 -3.63
C ARG A 102 1.95 6.50 -2.49
N ARG A 103 1.16 6.78 -1.47
CA ARG A 103 0.98 5.96 -0.27
C ARG A 103 -0.45 5.48 -0.09
N THR A 104 -1.24 5.48 -1.16
CA THR A 104 -2.63 5.00 -1.17
C THR A 104 -2.77 3.88 -2.18
N PHE A 105 -3.15 2.70 -1.70
CA PHE A 105 -3.36 1.48 -2.47
C PHE A 105 -4.70 0.87 -2.09
N THR A 106 -5.25 -0.03 -2.90
CA THR A 106 -6.25 -0.95 -2.34
C THR A 106 -5.56 -2.03 -1.50
N LEU A 107 -6.26 -2.61 -0.52
CA LEU A 107 -5.68 -3.61 0.38
C LEU A 107 -5.10 -4.80 -0.39
N THR A 108 -5.86 -5.34 -1.34
CA THR A 108 -5.46 -6.51 -2.14
C THR A 108 -4.43 -6.16 -3.22
N GLU A 109 -4.44 -4.94 -3.78
CA GLU A 109 -3.36 -4.45 -4.66
C GLU A 109 -2.04 -4.42 -3.88
N PHE A 110 -2.05 -3.85 -2.67
CA PHE A 110 -0.86 -3.77 -1.83
C PHE A 110 -0.31 -5.17 -1.46
N ALA A 111 -1.18 -6.09 -1.06
CA ALA A 111 -0.81 -7.48 -0.79
C ALA A 111 -0.26 -8.20 -2.04
N ALA A 112 -0.86 -8.00 -3.22
CA ALA A 112 -0.38 -8.61 -4.45
C ALA A 112 1.01 -8.09 -4.87
N VAL A 113 1.28 -6.80 -4.70
CA VAL A 113 2.61 -6.22 -4.96
C VAL A 113 3.65 -6.78 -3.99
N LEU A 114 3.27 -7.06 -2.73
CA LEU A 114 4.16 -7.72 -1.75
C LEU A 114 4.46 -9.16 -2.15
N ALA A 115 3.43 -9.95 -2.48
CA ALA A 115 3.58 -11.36 -2.84
C ALA A 115 4.45 -11.56 -4.09
N GLY A 116 4.22 -10.77 -5.14
CA GLY A 116 5.02 -10.85 -6.39
C GLY A 116 6.50 -10.52 -6.20
N TRP A 117 6.90 -9.93 -5.06
CA TRP A 117 8.31 -9.66 -4.76
C TRP A 117 9.10 -10.95 -4.49
N GLU A 118 8.49 -11.93 -3.81
CA GLU A 118 9.13 -13.22 -3.56
C GLU A 118 9.37 -14.00 -4.85
N GLU A 119 8.38 -13.98 -5.75
CA GLU A 119 8.42 -14.71 -7.01
C GLU A 119 9.49 -14.20 -7.97
N ASP A 120 9.78 -12.90 -7.92
CA ASP A 120 10.79 -12.24 -8.76
C ASP A 120 12.24 -12.52 -8.32
N GLY A 121 12.46 -13.26 -7.22
CA GLY A 121 13.80 -13.58 -6.71
C GLY A 121 14.62 -12.35 -6.29
N GLN A 122 13.98 -11.20 -6.09
CA GLN A 122 14.65 -10.00 -5.60
C GLN A 122 14.80 -10.10 -4.08
N SER A 123 16.02 -9.88 -3.57
CA SER A 123 16.23 -9.75 -2.12
C SER A 123 15.31 -8.65 -1.58
N ARG A 124 14.51 -9.03 -0.58
CA ARG A 124 13.62 -8.11 0.13
C ARG A 124 14.47 -6.94 0.67
N PRO A 125 14.04 -5.68 0.52
CA PRO A 125 14.72 -4.55 1.13
C PRO A 125 14.39 -4.62 2.63
N PHE A 126 15.14 -5.43 3.36
CA PHE A 126 15.07 -5.46 4.81
C PHE A 126 16.46 -5.15 5.32
N TYR A 127 16.65 -3.90 5.70
CA TYR A 127 17.80 -3.47 6.50
C TYR A 127 17.43 -3.27 7.96
N THR A 128 16.14 -3.40 8.29
CA THR A 128 15.54 -2.84 9.48
C THR A 128 14.73 -3.88 10.26
N VAL A 129 14.78 -3.73 11.59
CA VAL A 129 14.14 -4.65 12.56
C VAL A 129 12.68 -4.27 12.83
N ARG A 130 12.24 -3.07 12.42
CA ARG A 130 10.92 -2.51 12.75
C ARG A 130 9.94 -2.64 11.55
N PRO A 131 8.72 -3.18 11.75
CA PRO A 131 7.73 -3.32 10.68
C PRO A 131 7.39 -2.02 9.93
N GLY A 132 7.39 -0.88 10.63
CA GLY A 132 7.14 0.43 10.01
C GLY A 132 8.19 0.85 8.98
N GLU A 133 9.47 0.60 9.24
CA GLU A 133 10.56 0.94 8.32
C GLU A 133 10.51 0.05 7.06
N ARG A 134 10.16 -1.22 7.21
CA ARG A 134 9.93 -2.15 6.09
C ARG A 134 8.78 -1.68 5.18
N LEU A 135 7.72 -1.15 5.78
CA LEU A 135 6.60 -0.57 5.03
C LEU A 135 7.01 0.69 4.25
N GLU A 136 7.84 1.57 4.82
CA GLU A 136 8.37 2.74 4.10
C GLU A 136 9.20 2.36 2.87
N GLU A 137 10.14 1.41 3.04
CA GLU A 137 10.98 0.90 1.96
C GLU A 137 10.11 0.27 0.86
N PHE A 138 9.10 -0.52 1.24
CA PHE A 138 8.18 -1.14 0.30
C PHE A 138 7.35 -0.10 -0.45
N MET A 139 6.79 0.90 0.23
CA MET A 139 5.99 1.95 -0.42
C MET A 139 6.78 2.71 -1.49
N ALA A 140 8.07 2.97 -1.25
CA ALA A 140 8.94 3.64 -2.21
C ALA A 140 9.08 2.85 -3.53
N VAL A 141 8.94 1.52 -3.47
CA VAL A 141 9.01 0.65 -4.65
C VAL A 141 7.63 0.29 -5.21
N ALA A 142 6.62 0.03 -4.37
CA ALA A 142 5.23 -0.18 -4.80
C ALA A 142 4.69 1.01 -5.60
N ALA A 143 5.09 2.24 -5.24
CA ALA A 143 4.78 3.43 -6.01
C ALA A 143 5.36 3.40 -7.45
N ARG A 144 6.45 2.65 -7.69
CA ARG A 144 7.10 2.48 -9.00
C ARG A 144 6.53 1.31 -9.80
N ARG A 145 6.00 0.29 -9.12
CA ARG A 145 5.49 -0.96 -9.70
C ARG A 145 3.96 -1.06 -9.77
N ARG A 146 3.23 0.07 -9.73
CA ARG A 146 1.76 0.10 -9.83
C ARG A 146 1.31 -0.90 -10.88
N SER A 147 0.65 -1.96 -10.42
CA SER A 147 0.60 -3.24 -11.11
C SER A 147 0.04 -3.10 -12.52
N SER A 148 0.65 -3.81 -13.47
CA SER A 148 0.11 -4.08 -14.80
C SER A 148 -1.17 -4.96 -14.79
N GLY A 149 -1.68 -5.33 -13.60
CA GLY A 149 -2.83 -6.19 -13.40
C GLY A 149 -4.17 -5.50 -13.68
N ARG A 150 -5.25 -6.29 -13.82
CA ARG A 150 -6.60 -5.77 -14.10
C ARG A 150 -7.15 -5.07 -12.85
N PRO A 151 -7.39 -3.74 -12.88
CA PRO A 151 -7.70 -2.99 -11.66
C PRO A 151 -8.95 -3.46 -10.89
N ALA A 152 -9.92 -4.10 -11.56
CA ALA A 152 -11.17 -4.53 -10.94
C ALA A 152 -11.08 -5.75 -10.03
N GLU A 153 -10.00 -6.52 -10.13
CA GLU A 153 -9.82 -7.73 -9.31
C GLU A 153 -9.39 -7.40 -7.87
N TYR A 154 -8.99 -6.15 -7.62
CA TYR A 154 -8.52 -5.68 -6.32
C TYR A 154 -9.60 -5.02 -5.45
N ASP A 155 -10.87 -5.02 -5.85
CA ASP A 155 -11.95 -4.49 -5.02
C ASP A 155 -12.48 -5.58 -4.07
N ILE A 156 -12.63 -5.22 -2.80
CA ILE A 156 -13.31 -6.07 -1.81
C ILE A 156 -14.81 -5.76 -1.86
N PRO A 157 -15.66 -6.76 -2.14
CA PRO A 157 -17.11 -6.55 -2.30
C PRO A 157 -17.71 -5.94 -1.04
N ASP A 158 -18.70 -5.05 -1.19
CA ASP A 158 -19.39 -4.47 -0.04
C ASP A 158 -20.45 -5.44 0.51
N PRO A 159 -20.27 -5.98 1.73
CA PRO A 159 -21.21 -6.95 2.26
C PRO A 159 -22.43 -6.30 2.92
N PHE A 160 -22.43 -4.98 3.19
CA PHE A 160 -23.48 -4.37 4.00
C PHE A 160 -24.89 -4.60 3.43
N ARG A 161 -25.78 -5.19 4.24
CA ARG A 161 -27.16 -5.60 3.87
C ARG A 161 -27.25 -6.65 2.75
N MET A 162 -26.15 -7.34 2.47
CA MET A 162 -26.11 -8.45 1.51
C MET A 162 -26.25 -9.80 2.22
N ALA A 163 -26.28 -10.88 1.43
CA ALA A 163 -26.34 -12.23 1.95
C ALA A 163 -25.06 -12.64 2.71
N PRO A 164 -25.13 -13.57 3.69
CA PRO A 164 -23.97 -14.01 4.48
C PRO A 164 -22.77 -14.50 3.65
N GLU A 165 -23.01 -14.98 2.44
CA GLU A 165 -21.97 -15.40 1.47
C GLU A 165 -21.04 -14.23 1.10
N VAL A 166 -21.61 -13.02 0.95
CA VAL A 166 -20.84 -11.82 0.59
C VAL A 166 -20.00 -11.34 1.77
N TYR A 167 -20.51 -11.49 3.01
CA TYR A 167 -19.73 -11.24 4.22
C TYR A 167 -18.53 -12.18 4.31
N ARG A 168 -18.73 -13.47 4.00
CA ARG A 168 -17.65 -14.46 3.96
C ARG A 168 -16.61 -14.13 2.88
N ASP A 169 -17.03 -13.87 1.64
CA ASP A 169 -16.11 -13.48 0.56
C ASP A 169 -15.29 -12.23 0.92
N ALA A 170 -15.94 -11.20 1.48
CA ALA A 170 -15.23 -10.00 1.94
C ALA A 170 -14.22 -10.31 3.07
N ALA A 171 -14.63 -11.10 4.06
CA ALA A 171 -13.78 -11.50 5.18
C ALA A 171 -12.58 -12.36 4.74
N ASP A 172 -12.80 -13.32 3.83
CA ASP A 172 -11.75 -14.19 3.29
C ASP A 172 -10.71 -13.37 2.51
N ARG A 173 -11.14 -12.44 1.66
CA ARG A 173 -10.23 -11.55 0.91
C ARG A 173 -9.43 -10.62 1.82
N ILE A 174 -10.08 -10.06 2.85
CA ILE A 174 -9.39 -9.21 3.83
C ILE A 174 -8.36 -10.04 4.59
N SER A 175 -8.74 -11.22 5.08
CA SER A 175 -7.87 -12.08 5.88
C SER A 175 -6.66 -12.52 5.06
N LEU A 176 -6.87 -13.01 3.83
CA LEU A 176 -5.79 -13.41 2.93
C LEU A 176 -4.83 -12.25 2.66
N ALA A 177 -5.34 -11.05 2.33
CA ALA A 177 -4.50 -9.90 2.06
C ALA A 177 -3.70 -9.46 3.29
N VAL A 178 -4.32 -9.47 4.47
CA VAL A 178 -3.63 -9.14 5.73
C VAL A 178 -2.58 -10.17 6.08
N ASP A 179 -2.87 -11.47 5.94
CA ASP A 179 -1.92 -12.54 6.20
C ASP A 179 -0.71 -12.45 5.28
N THR A 180 -0.91 -12.13 3.99
CA THR A 180 0.19 -11.83 3.07
C THR A 180 1.01 -10.63 3.53
N ILE A 181 0.36 -9.51 3.90
CA ILE A 181 1.06 -8.31 4.35
C ILE A 181 1.90 -8.60 5.60
N VAL A 182 1.32 -9.26 6.60
CA VAL A 182 1.98 -9.59 7.86
C VAL A 182 3.10 -10.60 7.63
N GLY A 183 2.87 -11.67 6.88
CA GLY A 183 3.88 -12.68 6.57
C GLY A 183 5.09 -12.09 5.85
N CYS A 184 4.86 -11.21 4.86
CA CYS A 184 5.95 -10.50 4.21
C CYS A 184 6.73 -9.60 5.18
N LEU A 185 6.10 -9.04 6.21
CA LEU A 185 6.73 -8.10 7.14
C LEU A 185 7.38 -8.77 8.37
N ASP A 186 7.06 -10.03 8.68
CA ASP A 186 7.63 -10.75 9.84
C ASP A 186 8.95 -11.47 9.54
N GLU A 187 9.27 -11.75 8.28
CA GLU A 187 10.54 -12.41 7.94
C GLU A 187 11.74 -11.49 8.21
N THR A 188 12.55 -11.82 9.21
CA THR A 188 13.87 -11.20 9.38
C THR A 188 14.80 -11.67 8.26
N PRO A 189 15.48 -10.77 7.53
CA PRO A 189 16.47 -11.18 6.55
C PRO A 189 17.63 -11.92 7.26
N ASP A 190 18.03 -13.07 6.73
CA ASP A 190 19.17 -13.84 7.23
C ASP A 190 20.51 -13.11 7.00
N GLU A 191 20.59 -12.21 6.02
CA GLU A 191 21.74 -11.33 5.79
C GLU A 191 21.31 -9.92 5.31
N PRO A 192 22.01 -8.85 5.73
CA PRO A 192 21.74 -7.50 5.26
C PRO A 192 22.07 -7.41 3.76
N PHE A 193 21.08 -7.06 2.95
CA PHE A 193 21.30 -6.69 1.55
C PHE A 193 22.26 -5.46 1.51
N VAL A 194 22.96 -5.22 0.42
CA VAL A 194 23.75 -3.99 0.24
C VAL A 194 23.14 -3.30 -0.96
N LEU A 195 22.68 -2.06 -0.78
CA LEU A 195 22.15 -1.28 -1.90
C LEU A 195 23.20 -1.32 -3.02
N PRO A 196 22.83 -1.71 -4.26
CA PRO A 196 23.75 -1.59 -5.37
C PRO A 196 24.13 -0.12 -5.47
N VAL A 197 25.41 0.16 -5.22
CA VAL A 197 25.98 1.49 -5.44
C VAL A 197 25.68 1.80 -6.90
N PRO A 198 24.96 2.89 -7.22
CA PRO A 198 24.68 3.22 -8.60
C PRO A 198 26.01 3.26 -9.33
N GLU A 199 26.13 2.44 -10.39
CA GLU A 199 27.35 2.47 -11.19
C GLU A 199 27.62 3.91 -11.59
N PRO A 200 28.86 4.40 -11.44
CA PRO A 200 29.19 5.76 -11.79
C PRO A 200 28.70 6.01 -13.21
N VAL A 201 27.81 7.00 -13.35
CA VAL A 201 27.27 7.42 -14.64
C VAL A 201 28.47 7.69 -15.53
N GLU A 202 28.68 6.84 -16.54
CA GLU A 202 29.79 6.99 -17.44
C GLU A 202 29.59 8.33 -18.15
N GLU A 203 30.36 9.34 -17.74
CA GLU A 203 30.31 10.67 -18.33
C GLU A 203 30.45 10.52 -19.84
N ALA A 204 29.40 10.92 -20.56
CA ALA A 204 29.38 10.90 -22.01
C ALA A 204 30.63 11.61 -22.53
N ARG A 205 31.58 10.83 -23.04
CA ARG A 205 32.79 11.36 -23.68
C ARG A 205 32.32 12.32 -24.78
N PRO A 206 32.79 13.58 -24.81
CA PRO A 206 32.45 14.48 -25.90
C PRO A 206 32.94 13.85 -27.20
N GLY A 207 31.99 13.51 -28.08
CA GLY A 207 32.27 12.89 -29.37
C GLY A 207 33.15 13.81 -30.21
N THR A 208 34.37 13.36 -30.49
CA THR A 208 35.26 13.96 -31.48
C THR A 208 34.69 13.73 -32.88
N SER A 209 33.84 14.64 -33.37
CA SER A 209 33.37 14.66 -34.75
C SER A 209 34.35 15.41 -35.67
N GLU A 210 35.60 14.96 -35.78
CA GLU A 210 36.50 15.37 -36.86
C GLU A 210 36.29 14.51 -38.12
N ARG A 211 35.10 14.60 -38.73
CA ARG A 211 34.90 14.20 -40.13
C ARG A 211 33.89 15.11 -40.79
N GLY A 212 34.39 16.22 -41.33
CA GLY A 212 33.61 17.03 -42.25
C GLY A 212 34.20 18.42 -42.44
N LEU A 213 35.39 18.53 -43.02
CA LEU A 213 35.84 19.71 -43.80
C LEU A 213 37.30 19.52 -44.25
N ARG A 214 37.49 18.98 -45.46
CA ARG A 214 38.60 19.31 -46.40
C ARG A 214 38.56 18.35 -47.59
N ARG A 215 38.01 18.84 -48.71
CA ARG A 215 38.44 18.60 -50.09
C ARG A 215 37.48 19.36 -51.00
N LEU A 216 37.91 20.50 -51.53
CA LEU A 216 37.60 21.07 -52.85
C LEU A 216 37.89 22.59 -52.86
N PHE A 217 39.17 22.95 -52.75
CA PHE A 217 39.68 24.16 -53.39
C PHE A 217 40.99 23.80 -54.11
N GLY A 218 40.81 23.30 -55.34
CA GLY A 218 41.87 23.19 -56.34
C GLY A 218 41.97 24.49 -57.12
N ARG A 219 43.11 25.16 -56.93
CA ARG A 219 43.74 26.25 -57.68
C ARG A 219 43.18 26.59 -59.07
N ARG A 220 42.90 27.89 -59.29
CA ARG A 220 43.04 28.56 -60.59
C ARG A 220 44.42 29.24 -60.63
N HIS A 221 45.23 28.96 -61.64
CA HIS A 221 46.25 29.89 -62.14
C HIS A 221 46.32 29.75 -63.66
N THR A 222 46.21 30.91 -64.30
CA THR A 222 46.60 31.29 -65.68
C THR A 222 46.07 30.47 -66.83
#